data_AF-A0A349YJ00-F1
#
_entry.id   AF-A0A349YJ00-F1
#
_cell.length_a   1.000
_cell.length_b   1.000
_cell.length_c   1.000
_cell.angle_alpha   90.00
_cell.angle_beta   90.00
_cell.angle_gamma   90.00
#
_symmetry.space_group_name_H-M   'P 1'
#
loop_
_entity.id
_entity.type
_entity.pdbx_description
1 polymer ?
#
loop_
_entity_poly.entity_id
_entity_poly.type
_entity_poly.pdbx_seq_one_letter_code
_entity_poly.pdbx_strand_id
1 'polypeptide(L)'
;MDDMITSIITQLVYAAITFAMGYSWNKSRSLAAIQKNMEKGIGLLLRRELHDYHKIAKRRGYLTYREERDAEEIYSVYAGLNMNGYGTTLITEIRKFPKKEVSENAKMVTRDIPKTC
;
A
#
# COMPACT_ATOMS: atom_id res chain seq x y z
N MET A 1 51.31 37.07 2.60
CA MET A 1 49.87 37.40 2.51
C MET A 1 49.08 36.28 1.83
N ASP A 2 49.70 35.51 0.93
CA ASP A 2 49.08 34.40 0.21
C ASP A 2 48.62 33.21 1.08
N ASP A 3 49.35 32.86 2.14
CA ASP A 3 48.95 31.77 3.06
C ASP A 3 47.69 32.10 3.87
N MET A 4 47.46 33.38 4.20
CA MET A 4 46.28 33.81 4.94
C MET A 4 45.04 33.80 4.03
N ILE A 5 45.21 34.22 2.77
CA ILE A 5 44.13 34.24 1.77
C ILE A 5 43.72 32.81 1.40
N THR A 6 44.68 31.89 1.22
CA THR A 6 44.38 30.48 0.95
C THR A 6 43.71 29.77 2.12
N SER A 7 44.09 30.09 3.37
CA SER A 7 43.41 29.58 4.57
C SER A 7 41.96 30.07 4.69
N ILE A 8 41.68 31.33 4.34
CA ILE A 8 40.32 31.88 4.37
C ILE A 8 39.45 31.25 3.27
N ILE A 9 40.00 31.08 2.07
CA ILE A 9 39.29 30.48 0.93
C ILE A 9 38.97 29.01 1.23
N THR A 10 39.91 28.24 1.77
CA THR A 10 39.67 26.83 2.11
C THR A 10 38.60 26.66 3.18
N GLN A 11 38.56 27.52 4.20
CA GLN A 11 37.50 27.51 5.22
C GLN A 11 36.12 27.86 4.63
N LEU A 12 36.05 28.84 3.72
CA LEU A 12 34.81 29.20 3.03
C LEU A 12 34.29 28.05 2.15
N VAL A 13 35.18 27.36 1.42
CA VAL A 13 34.81 26.20 0.60
C VAL A 13 34.30 25.07 1.48
N TYR A 14 34.95 24.79 2.61
CA TYR A 14 34.52 23.75 3.55
C TYR A 14 33.15 24.05 4.16
N ALA A 15 32.90 25.31 4.53
CA ALA A 15 31.61 25.77 5.03
C ALA A 15 30.51 25.64 3.96
N ALA A 16 30.80 26.01 2.72
CA ALA A 16 29.85 25.90 1.60
C ALA A 16 29.48 24.43 1.30
N ILE A 17 30.46 23.52 1.31
CA ILE A 17 30.23 22.09 1.10
C ILE A 17 29.39 21.51 2.24
N THR A 18 29.72 21.84 3.49
CA THR A 18 28.98 21.36 4.67
C THR A 18 27.54 21.86 4.67
N PHE A 19 27.31 23.13 4.28
CA PHE A 19 25.98 23.70 4.14
C PHE A 19 25.18 23.02 3.02
N ALA A 20 25.80 22.79 1.85
CA ALA A 20 25.16 22.09 0.73
C ALA A 20 24.77 20.65 1.11
N MET A 21 25.64 19.93 1.81
CA MET A 21 25.35 18.59 2.33
C MET A 21 24.20 18.61 3.34
N GLY A 22 24.21 19.55 4.30
CA GLY A 22 23.14 19.70 5.28
C GLY A 22 21.78 20.05 4.65
N TYR A 23 21.79 20.95 3.66
CA TYR A 23 20.59 21.32 2.90
C TYR A 23 20.04 20.14 2.08
N SER A 24 20.92 19.41 1.38
CA SER A 24 20.55 18.21 0.62
C SER A 24 19.98 17.12 1.53
N TRP A 25 20.59 16.90 2.70
CA TRP A 25 20.11 15.95 3.70
C TRP A 25 18.73 16.32 4.25
N ASN A 26 18.51 17.59 4.58
CA ASN A 26 17.22 18.06 5.08
C ASN A 26 16.10 17.93 4.02
N LYS A 27 16.43 18.25 2.76
CA LYS A 27 15.51 18.09 1.62
C LYS A 27 15.21 16.62 1.33
N SER A 28 16.22 15.75 1.39
CA SER A 28 16.04 14.30 1.26
C SER A 28 15.12 13.75 2.36
N ARG A 29 15.32 14.19 3.60
CA ARG A 29 14.44 13.83 4.72
C ARG A 29 13.01 14.34 4.54
N SER A 30 12.80 15.55 4.04
CA SER A 30 11.44 16.07 3.83
C SER A 30 10.70 15.31 2.73
N LEU A 31 11.39 14.98 1.62
CA LEU A 31 10.86 14.14 0.55
C LEU A 31 10.52 12.73 1.06
N ALA A 32 11.40 12.10 1.84
CA ALA A 32 11.14 10.81 2.45
C ALA A 32 9.95 10.85 3.43
N ALA A 33 9.81 11.94 4.19
CA ALA A 33 8.67 12.13 5.08
C ALA A 33 7.35 12.31 4.31
N ILE A 34 7.36 13.05 3.20
CA ILE A 34 6.20 13.22 2.32
C ILE A 34 5.80 11.88 1.70
N GLN A 35 6.76 11.13 1.16
CA GLN A 35 6.51 9.79 0.60
C GLN A 35 5.89 8.86 1.63
N LYS A 36 6.45 8.80 2.85
CA LYS A 36 5.92 7.98 3.93
C LYS A 36 4.50 8.37 4.33
N ASN A 37 4.18 9.66 4.33
CA ASN A 37 2.82 10.14 4.61
C ASN A 37 1.85 9.82 3.47
N MET A 38 2.31 9.86 2.23
CA MET A 38 1.53 9.48 1.05
C MET A 38 1.24 7.98 1.04
N GLU A 39 2.24 7.13 1.31
CA GLU A 39 2.07 5.67 1.48
C GLU A 39 1.05 5.35 2.58
N LYS A 40 1.11 6.06 3.71
CA LYS A 40 0.10 5.94 4.77
C LYS A 40 -1.29 6.32 4.29
N GLY A 41 -1.41 7.42 3.55
CA GLY A 41 -2.68 7.88 2.96
C GLY A 41 -3.27 6.84 2.00
N ILE A 42 -2.45 6.33 1.08
CA ILE A 42 -2.85 5.28 0.12
C ILE A 42 -3.29 4.02 0.88
N GLY A 43 -2.51 3.56 1.86
CA GLY A 43 -2.91 2.37 2.62
C GLY A 43 -4.20 2.57 3.43
N LEU A 44 -4.53 3.79 3.88
CA LEU A 44 -5.84 4.06 4.49
C LEU A 44 -6.99 3.94 3.49
N LEU A 45 -6.79 4.34 2.23
CA LEU A 45 -7.77 4.18 1.16
C LEU A 45 -7.95 2.70 0.79
N LEU A 46 -6.86 1.96 0.60
CA LEU A 46 -6.91 0.52 0.34
C LEU A 46 -7.62 -0.25 1.47
N ARG A 47 -7.38 0.15 2.73
CA ARG A 47 -8.08 -0.41 3.89
C ARG A 47 -9.58 -0.14 3.85
N ARG A 48 -10.00 1.04 3.38
CA ARG A 48 -11.42 1.36 3.21
C ARG A 48 -12.05 0.49 2.13
N GLU A 49 -11.36 0.28 1.02
CA GLU A 49 -11.84 -0.56 -0.06
C GLU A 49 -12.02 -2.02 0.40
N LEU A 50 -11.03 -2.58 1.09
CA LEU A 50 -11.14 -3.90 1.74
C LEU A 50 -12.35 -3.99 2.68
N HIS A 51 -12.59 -2.94 3.46
CA HIS A 51 -13.74 -2.89 4.36
C HIS A 51 -15.07 -2.88 3.60
N ASP A 52 -15.14 -2.21 2.45
CA ASP A 52 -16.35 -2.17 1.62
C ASP A 52 -16.62 -3.53 0.97
N TYR A 53 -15.60 -4.23 0.47
CA TYR A 53 -15.74 -5.63 0.02
C TYR A 53 -16.22 -6.54 1.14
N HIS A 54 -15.64 -6.44 2.33
CA HIS A 54 -16.09 -7.21 3.50
C HIS A 54 -17.56 -6.93 3.84
N LYS A 55 -17.99 -5.67 3.80
CA LYS A 55 -19.38 -5.27 4.07
C LYS A 55 -20.35 -5.83 3.03
N ILE A 56 -19.97 -5.81 1.75
CA ILE A 56 -20.75 -6.42 0.66
C ILE A 56 -20.84 -7.93 0.87
N ALA A 57 -19.73 -8.59 1.16
CA ALA A 57 -19.65 -10.03 1.48
C ALA A 57 -20.59 -10.39 2.62
N LYS A 58 -20.53 -9.63 3.71
CA LYS A 58 -21.33 -9.86 4.92
C LYS A 58 -22.82 -9.67 4.68
N ARG A 59 -23.22 -8.73 3.82
CA ARG A 59 -24.62 -8.51 3.44
C ARG A 59 -25.15 -9.63 2.54
N ARG A 60 -24.35 -10.08 1.57
CA ARG A 60 -24.76 -11.11 0.60
C ARG A 60 -24.59 -12.54 1.14
N GLY A 61 -23.72 -12.72 2.12
CA GLY A 61 -23.29 -14.02 2.62
C GLY A 61 -22.35 -14.77 1.66
N TYR A 62 -21.92 -14.14 0.56
CA TYR A 62 -21.00 -14.70 -0.43
C TYR A 62 -20.19 -13.61 -1.11
N LEU A 63 -19.08 -13.99 -1.71
CA LEU A 63 -18.27 -13.15 -2.59
C LEU A 63 -18.27 -13.72 -4.01
N THR A 64 -18.14 -12.88 -5.02
CA THR A 64 -17.83 -13.37 -6.37
C THR A 64 -16.35 -13.66 -6.54
N TYR A 65 -15.99 -14.55 -7.46
CA TYR A 65 -14.58 -14.83 -7.77
C TYR A 65 -13.80 -13.58 -8.24
N ARG A 66 -14.49 -12.65 -8.90
CA ARG A 66 -13.90 -11.36 -9.30
C ARG A 66 -13.62 -10.50 -8.07
N GLU A 67 -14.62 -10.32 -7.21
CA GLU A 67 -14.49 -9.55 -5.97
C GLU A 67 -13.40 -10.13 -5.04
N GLU A 68 -13.21 -11.46 -5.03
CA GLU A 68 -12.14 -12.09 -4.25
C GLU A 68 -10.78 -11.71 -4.81
N ARG A 69 -10.58 -11.85 -6.12
CA ARG A 69 -9.33 -11.50 -6.78
C ARG A 69 -8.98 -10.02 -6.57
N ASP A 70 -9.97 -9.14 -6.73
CA ASP A 70 -9.78 -7.71 -6.54
C ASP A 70 -9.37 -7.41 -5.09
N ALA A 71 -10.02 -8.04 -4.11
CA ALA A 71 -9.68 -7.88 -2.69
C ALA A 71 -8.28 -8.41 -2.35
N GLU A 72 -7.86 -9.52 -2.95
CA GLU A 72 -6.50 -10.06 -2.81
C GLU A 72 -5.44 -9.14 -3.41
N GLU A 73 -5.71 -8.57 -4.59
CA GLU A 73 -4.82 -7.63 -5.25
C GLU A 73 -4.66 -6.35 -4.41
N ILE A 74 -5.77 -5.79 -3.92
CA ILE A 74 -5.77 -4.64 -2.99
C ILE A 74 -4.97 -4.97 -1.73
N TYR A 75 -5.16 -6.16 -1.16
CA TYR A 75 -4.41 -6.58 0.02
C TYR A 75 -2.91 -6.74 -0.27
N SER A 76 -2.53 -7.24 -1.44
CA SER A 76 -1.12 -7.39 -1.83
C SER A 76 -0.39 -6.04 -1.84
N VAL A 77 -1.03 -5.00 -2.37
CA VAL A 77 -0.50 -3.63 -2.37
C VAL A 77 -0.48 -3.06 -0.95
N TYR A 78 -1.55 -3.27 -0.17
CA TYR A 78 -1.60 -2.85 1.23
C TYR A 78 -0.47 -3.45 2.08
N ALA A 79 -0.23 -4.76 1.95
CA ALA A 79 0.87 -5.46 2.61
C ALA A 79 2.25 -4.99 2.09
N GLY A 80 2.36 -4.70 0.78
CA GLY A 80 3.56 -4.14 0.17
C GLY A 80 3.93 -2.74 0.70
N LEU A 81 2.95 -1.94 1.13
CA LEU A 81 3.16 -0.67 1.85
C LEU A 81 3.55 -0.86 3.32
N ASN A 82 3.87 -2.09 3.72
CA ASN A 82 4.22 -2.50 5.08
C ASN A 82 3.15 -2.14 6.12
N MET A 83 1.89 -2.04 5.67
CA MET A 83 0.73 -1.78 6.50
C MET A 83 0.24 -3.11 7.07
N ASN A 84 0.38 -3.28 8.38
CA ASN A 84 -0.08 -4.46 9.10
C ASN A 84 -1.21 -4.06 10.07
N GLY A 85 -2.19 -4.95 10.27
CA GLY A 85 -3.27 -4.75 11.25
C GLY A 85 -4.65 -5.00 10.68
N TYR A 86 -5.55 -4.02 10.81
CA TYR A 86 -6.98 -4.19 10.50
C TYR A 86 -7.25 -4.67 9.06
N GLY A 87 -6.46 -4.23 8.07
CA GLY A 87 -6.59 -4.71 6.68
C GLY A 87 -6.29 -6.21 6.53
N THR A 88 -5.32 -6.73 7.30
CA THR A 88 -4.98 -8.15 7.35
C THR A 88 -6.10 -8.99 7.96
N THR A 89 -6.75 -8.46 9.02
CA THR A 89 -7.92 -9.12 9.60
C THR A 89 -9.07 -9.15 8.60
N LEU A 90 -9.33 -8.03 7.91
CA LEU A 90 -10.40 -7.94 6.91
C LEU A 90 -10.22 -8.94 5.77
N ILE A 91 -9.03 -9.04 5.16
CA ILE A 91 -8.82 -10.02 4.08
C ILE A 91 -8.98 -11.46 4.59
N THR A 92 -8.54 -11.73 5.82
CA THR A 92 -8.70 -13.06 6.45
C THR A 92 -10.18 -13.40 6.66
N GLU A 93 -11.00 -12.41 7.00
CA GLU A 93 -12.44 -12.59 7.09
C GLU A 93 -13.11 -12.70 5.72
N ILE A 94 -12.68 -11.92 4.73
CA ILE A 94 -13.18 -11.98 3.35
C ILE A 94 -12.98 -13.39 2.76
N ARG A 95 -11.81 -14.00 2.99
CA ARG A 95 -11.48 -15.37 2.53
C ARG A 95 -12.40 -16.46 3.08
N LYS A 96 -13.11 -16.20 4.19
CA LYS A 96 -14.04 -17.17 4.80
C LYS A 96 -15.40 -17.21 4.11
N PHE A 97 -15.74 -16.22 3.28
CA PHE A 97 -17.02 -16.20 2.60
C PHE A 97 -17.05 -17.22 1.45
N PRO A 98 -18.20 -17.89 1.22
CA PRO A 98 -18.36 -18.80 0.09
C PRO A 98 -18.31 -18.03 -1.22
N LYS A 99 -17.79 -18.68 -2.26
CA LYS A 99 -17.51 -18.07 -3.56
C LYS A 99 -18.56 -18.47 -4.59
N LYS A 100 -19.06 -17.52 -5.36
CA LYS A 100 -20.05 -17.77 -6.42
C LYS A 100 -19.65 -17.10 -7.72
N GLU A 101 -19.86 -17.76 -8.85
CA GLU A 101 -19.81 -17.10 -10.16
C GLU A 101 -21.12 -16.35 -10.37
N VAL A 102 -21.04 -15.08 -10.77
CA VAL A 102 -22.17 -14.34 -11.33
C VAL A 102 -21.85 -14.18 -12.81
N SER A 103 -22.41 -15.06 -13.65
CA SER A 103 -22.38 -14.81 -15.09
C SER A 103 -23.29 -13.60 -15.35
N GLU A 104 -22.76 -12.60 -16.05
CA GLU A 104 -23.53 -11.41 -16.48
C GLU A 104 -24.69 -11.76 -17.42
N ASN A 105 -24.82 -13.03 -17.81
CA ASN A 105 -25.98 -13.57 -18.52
C ASN A 105 -26.37 -14.94 -17.94
N ALA A 106 -27.63 -15.03 -17.52
CA ALA A 106 -28.42 -16.25 -17.28
C ALA A 106 -27.98 -17.23 -16.15
N LYS A 107 -28.87 -17.34 -15.15
CA LYS A 107 -29.08 -18.44 -14.19
C LYS A 107 -27.89 -18.82 -13.30
N MET A 108 -28.16 -18.83 -11.99
CA MET A 108 -27.29 -19.43 -10.97
C MET A 108 -26.92 -20.86 -11.38
N VAL A 109 -25.70 -21.07 -11.86
CA VAL A 109 -25.12 -22.40 -12.03
C VAL A 109 -24.37 -22.71 -10.75
N THR A 110 -25.01 -23.42 -9.83
CA THR A 110 -24.30 -24.18 -8.80
C THR A 110 -23.58 -25.31 -9.51
N ARG A 111 -22.26 -25.19 -9.69
CA ARG A 111 -21.44 -26.35 -10.07
C ARG A 111 -21.35 -27.27 -8.85
N ASP A 112 -22.25 -28.25 -8.79
CA ASP A 112 -22.01 -29.46 -8.01
C ASP A 112 -20.81 -30.18 -8.65
N ILE A 113 -19.69 -30.17 -7.94
CA ILE A 113 -18.50 -30.93 -8.33
C ILE A 113 -18.86 -32.41 -8.15
N PRO A 114 -18.88 -33.24 -9.21
CA PRO A 114 -19.11 -34.66 -9.04
C PRO A 114 -17.93 -35.25 -8.26
N LYS A 115 -18.24 -35.94 -7.16
CA LYS A 115 -17.29 -36.82 -6.48
C LYS A 115 -16.92 -37.92 -7.49
N THR A 116 -15.71 -37.86 -8.03
CA THR A 116 -15.13 -38.98 -8.75
C THR A 116 -14.89 -40.12 -7.76
N CYS A 117 -15.43 -41.29 -8.12
CA CYS A 117 -15.34 -42.57 -7.42
C CYS A 117 -13.91 -43.00 -7.12
#